data_AF-Q8TPN7-F1
#
_entry.id   AF-Q8TPN7-F1
#
_cell.length_a   1.000
_cell.length_b   1.000
_cell.length_c   1.000
_cell.angle_alpha   90.00
_cell.angle_beta   90.00
_cell.angle_gamma   90.00
#
_symmetry.space_group_name_H-M   'P 1'
#
loop_
_entity.id
_entity.type
_entity.pdbx_description
1 polymer ?
#
loop_
_entity_poly.entity_id
_entity_poly.type
_entity_poly.pdbx_seq_one_letter_code
_entity_poly.pdbx_strand_id
1 'polypeptide(L)' 'MECRRTHGVPALFSFFVPGLGQLVKGDFLKALGIWLAFMVTGAMHFFGTGFLIWAIIWVWQLYDAYNA' A
#
# COMPACT_ATOMS: atom_id res chain seq x y z
N MET A 1 -10.94 -22.52 16.24
CA MET A 1 -11.11 -22.08 14.85
C MET A 1 -10.79 -20.61 14.81
N GLU A 2 -9.54 -20.23 14.52
CA GLU A 2 -9.21 -18.82 14.26
C GLU A 2 -9.93 -18.40 12.98
N CYS A 3 -10.92 -17.52 13.10
CA CYS A 3 -11.53 -16.88 11.95
C CYS A 3 -10.44 -15.99 11.33
N ARG A 4 -9.70 -16.54 10.36
CA ARG A 4 -8.80 -15.76 9.50
C ARG A 4 -9.67 -14.82 8.67
N ARG A 5 -10.08 -13.71 9.29
CA ARG A 5 -10.79 -12.59 8.67
C ARG A 5 -9.91 -12.11 7.52
N THR A 6 -10.25 -12.50 6.30
CA THR A 6 -9.63 -11.90 5.12
C THR A 6 -9.96 -10.41 5.12
N HIS A 7 -8.93 -9.57 5.17
CA HIS A 7 -9.07 -8.11 5.26
C HIS A 7 -9.32 -7.50 3.87
N GLY A 8 -10.36 -8.01 3.19
CA GLY A 8 -10.74 -7.53 1.85
C GLY A 8 -11.11 -6.04 1.84
N VAL A 9 -11.71 -5.54 2.93
CA VAL A 9 -12.08 -4.13 3.08
C VAL A 9 -10.85 -3.21 3.16
N PRO A 10 -9.84 -3.47 4.02
CA PRO A 10 -8.56 -2.77 3.98
C PRO A 10 -7.85 -2.81 2.63
N ALA A 11 -7.84 -3.97 1.94
CA ALA A 11 -7.23 -4.09 0.63
C ALA A 11 -7.93 -3.22 -0.43
N LEU A 12 -9.27 -3.17 -0.40
CA LEU A 12 -10.06 -2.32 -1.29
C LEU A 12 -9.77 -0.82 -1.04
N PHE A 13 -9.62 -0.41 0.22
CA PHE A 13 -9.23 0.95 0.54
C PHE A 13 -7.82 1.30 0.04
N SER A 14 -6.85 0.40 0.21
CA SER A 14 -5.48 0.56 -0.32
C SER A 14 -5.41 0.59 -1.85
N PHE A 15 -6.35 -0.08 -2.54
CA PHE A 15 -6.45 -0.05 -4.02
C PHE A 15 -6.74 1.36 -4.52
N PHE A 16 -7.72 2.05 -3.93
CA PHE A 16 -8.09 3.42 -4.34
C PHE A 16 -7.11 4.46 -3.82
N VAL A 17 -6.69 4.34 -2.56
CA VAL A 17 -5.76 5.29 -1.94
C VAL A 17 -4.69 4.47 -1.21
N PRO A 18 -3.46 4.47 -1.73
CA PRO A 18 -2.34 3.82 -1.08
C PRO A 18 -2.23 4.16 0.41
N GLY A 19 -1.89 3.19 1.25
CA GLY A 19 -1.72 3.37 2.70
C GLY A 19 -3.01 3.39 3.52
N LEU A 20 -4.20 3.56 2.93
CA LEU A 20 -5.45 3.58 3.71
C LEU A 20 -5.76 2.24 4.38
N GLY A 21 -5.50 1.11 3.72
CA GLY A 21 -5.71 -0.20 4.33
C GLY A 21 -4.85 -0.42 5.58
N GLN A 22 -3.67 0.20 5.62
CA GLN A 22 -2.80 0.19 6.80
C GLN A 22 -3.38 1.06 7.93
N LEU A 23 -3.96 2.22 7.60
CA LEU A 23 -4.67 3.06 8.56
C LEU A 23 -5.91 2.36 9.16
N VAL A 24 -6.68 1.64 8.34
CA VAL A 24 -7.85 0.86 8.80
C VAL A 24 -7.43 -0.25 9.75
N LYS A 25 -6.21 -0.79 9.60
CA LYS A 25 -5.61 -1.76 10.52
C LYS A 25 -5.01 -1.12 11.78
N GLY A 26 -4.93 0.21 11.85
CA GLY A 26 -4.28 0.95 12.94
C GLY A 26 -2.76 1.13 12.77
N ASP A 27 -2.18 0.67 11.66
CA ASP A 27 -0.74 0.75 11.39
C ASP A 27 -0.36 2.08 10.70
N PHE A 28 -0.32 3.16 11.49
CA PHE A 28 0.03 4.50 10.99
C PHE A 28 1.44 4.59 10.39
N LEU A 29 2.43 3.95 11.03
CA LEU A 29 3.82 4.00 10.55
C LEU A 29 3.98 3.32 9.18
N LYS A 30 3.25 2.24 8.91
CA LYS A 30 3.25 1.60 7.59
C LYS A 30 2.58 2.48 6.54
N ALA A 31 1.43 3.09 6.87
CA ALA A 31 0.77 4.03 5.98
C ALA A 31 1.69 5.20 5.59
N LEU A 32 2.38 5.77 6.57
CA LEU A 32 3.36 6.84 6.35
C LEU A 32 4.52 6.38 5.48
N GLY A 33 5.07 5.19 5.74
CA GLY A 33 6.14 4.60 4.92
C GLY A 33 5.72 4.41 3.45
N ILE A 34 4.49 3.94 3.23
CA ILE A 34 3.92 3.79 1.88
C ILE A 34 3.84 5.16 1.18
N TRP A 35 3.32 6.19 1.85
CA TRP A 35 3.23 7.54 1.27
C TRP A 35 4.59 8.15 0.95
N LEU A 36 5.57 8.00 1.84
CA LEU A 36 6.95 8.43 1.57
C LEU A 36 7.55 7.70 0.37
N ALA A 37 7.34 6.39 0.26
CA ALA A 37 7.81 5.59 -0.87
C ALA A 37 7.13 6.03 -2.19
N PHE A 38 5.85 6.36 -2.15
CA PHE A 38 5.13 6.93 -3.29
C PHE A 38 5.61 8.34 -3.67
N MET A 39 5.98 9.19 -2.71
CA MET A 39 6.58 10.49 -3.02
C MET A 39 7.94 10.37 -3.69
N VAL A 40 8.82 9.50 -3.17
CA VAL A 40 10.16 9.26 -3.75
C VAL A 40 10.04 8.67 -5.15
N THR A 41 9.23 7.63 -5.31
CA THR A 41 9.04 7.00 -6.63
C THR A 41 8.29 7.89 -7.60
N GLY A 42 7.38 8.73 -7.12
CA GLY A 42 6.75 9.82 -7.87
C GLY A 42 7.78 10.77 -8.48
N ALA A 43 8.77 11.21 -7.70
CA ALA A 43 9.87 12.02 -8.21
C ALA A 43 10.73 11.27 -9.25
N MET A 44 10.86 9.95 -9.14
CA MET A 44 11.58 9.12 -10.12
C MET A 44 10.80 8.93 -11.44
N HIS A 45 9.50 9.26 -11.50
CA HIS A 45 8.76 9.20 -12.77
C HIS A 45 9.29 10.19 -13.80
N PHE A 46 9.88 11.32 -13.37
CA PHE A 46 10.52 12.29 -14.27
C PHE A 46 11.66 11.67 -15.08
N PHE A 47 12.28 10.60 -14.56
CA PHE A 47 13.39 9.87 -15.21
C PHE A 47 12.93 8.58 -15.89
N GLY A 48 11.61 8.32 -15.98
CA GLY A 48 11.02 7.15 -16.64
C GLY A 48 11.08 5.83 -15.84
N THR A 49 11.93 5.73 -14.82
CA THR A 49 12.10 4.51 -14.02
C THR A 49 11.12 4.39 -12.85
N GLY A 50 10.45 5.49 -12.48
CA GLY A 50 9.49 5.50 -11.37
C GLY A 50 8.27 4.60 -11.57
N PHE A 51 7.87 4.35 -12.81
CA PHE A 51 6.60 3.65 -13.13
C PHE A 51 6.58 2.19 -12.67
N LEU A 52 7.66 1.44 -12.91
CA LEU A 52 7.74 0.03 -12.52
C LEU A 52 7.82 -0.13 -11.01
N ILE A 53 8.64 0.69 -10.34
CA ILE A 53 8.81 0.65 -8.90
C ILE A 53 7.50 1.03 -8.20
N TRP A 54 6.80 2.04 -8.73
CA TRP A 54 5.49 2.47 -8.23
C TRP A 54 4.44 1.37 -8.32
N ALA A 55 4.37 0.66 -9.45
CA ALA A 55 3.48 -0.48 -9.61
C ALA A 55 3.80 -1.63 -8.64
N ILE A 56 5.09 -1.93 -8.43
CA ILE A 56 5.53 -2.95 -7.47
C ILE A 56 5.11 -2.58 -6.05
N ILE A 57 5.37 -1.34 -5.61
CA ILE A 57 4.99 -0.86 -4.28
C ILE A 57 3.46 -0.92 -4.13
N TRP A 58 2.73 -0.52 -5.16
CA TRP A 58 1.27 -0.56 -5.17
C TRP A 58 0.71 -1.97 -5.00
N VAL A 59 1.20 -2.96 -5.74
CA VAL A 59 0.74 -4.35 -5.56
C VAL A 59 1.15 -4.90 -4.18
N TRP A 60 2.36 -4.61 -3.73
CA TRP A 60 2.87 -5.09 -2.44
C TRP A 60 2.02 -4.59 -1.26
N GLN A 61 1.69 -3.30 -1.21
CA GLN A 61 0.85 -2.78 -0.12
C GLN A 61 -0.58 -3.33 -0.15
N LEU A 62 -1.11 -3.74 -1.32
CA LEU A 62 -2.41 -4.38 -1.43
C LEU A 62 -2.36 -5.79 -0.87
N TYR A 63 -1.31 -6.54 -1.20
CA TYR A 63 -1.06 -7.86 -0.63
C TYR A 63 -0.92 -7.79 0.90
N ASP A 64 -0.16 -6.81 1.40
CA ASP A 64 -0.01 -6.58 2.85
C ASP A 64 -1.34 -6.16 3.50
N ALA A 65 -2.11 -5.28 2.85
CA ALA A 65 -3.44 -4.89 3.32
C ALA A 65 -4.45 -6.05 3.27
N TYR A 66 -4.30 -7.03 2.38
CA TYR A 66 -5.17 -8.19 2.31
C TYR A 66 -4.81 -9.29 3.32
N ASN A 67 -3.52 -9.55 3.49
CA ASN A 67 -3.02 -10.76 4.14
C ASN A 67 -2.47 -10.56 5.56
N ALA A 68 -2.14 -9.31 5.95
CA ALA A 68 -1.88 -8.97 7.36
C ALA A 68 -3.19 -8.91 8.17
#